data_AF-A0A952RGN3-F1
#
_entry.id   AF-A0A952RGN3-F1
#
_cell.length_a   1.000
_cell.length_b   1.000
_cell.length_c   1.000
_cell.angle_alpha   90.00
_cell.angle_beta   90.00
_cell.angle_gamma   90.00
#
_symmetry.space_group_name_H-M   'P 1'
#
loop_
_entity.id
_entity.type
_entity.pdbx_description
1 polymer ?
#
loop_
_entity_poly.entity_id
_entity_poly.type
_entity_poly.pdbx_seq_one_letter_code
_entity_poly.pdbx_strand_id
1 'polypeptide(L)'
;MGNLRWQWKLANRGVVTAEIDRATSRESVQQDGRVLSECARGGKPDGHVVAVAPAIAAGLSERPPLEAVVSFDPTLAICVLRVDGHEVGPTAWPVKERKVVEVKPPKPWGTYALFGVLLAGAAVLLFFRLTRPPEPPPPDRSLHGTTRALNGLFIAHYPPEMEAKPAVFPASASGIAIEDKEQRLSIVLAAVPQDSAASHDAWGLQQRLRDEALANVPKGIARFEETARRDERCLGEPGAVVVGRLAHGSSRRARVWSCAFVHEGAGYFVLYSVAEPADDAAEKRARTILDSTELTRLADLGAPPSPSELPSPAEIAK
;
A
#
# COMPACT_ATOMS: atom_id res chain seq x y z
N MET A 1 6.17 -0.72 30.19
CA MET A 1 5.98 -0.34 28.77
C MET A 1 7.17 0.54 28.41
N GLY A 2 7.84 0.33 27.27
CA GLY A 2 9.03 1.12 26.93
C GLY A 2 8.70 2.57 26.61
N ASN A 3 9.63 3.48 26.88
CA ASN A 3 9.51 4.88 26.52
C ASN A 3 9.65 5.03 25.01
N LEU A 4 8.97 6.02 24.45
CA LEU A 4 9.12 6.36 23.03
C LEU A 4 10.02 7.56 22.90
N ARG A 5 11.07 7.45 22.10
CA ARG A 5 12.08 8.48 21.94
C ARG A 5 12.26 8.86 20.47
N TRP A 6 12.28 10.16 20.23
CA TRP A 6 12.62 10.78 18.94
C TRP A 6 13.87 11.62 19.09
N GLN A 7 14.65 11.73 18.01
CA GLN A 7 15.83 12.57 18.00
C GLN A 7 15.93 13.34 16.68
N TRP A 8 16.26 14.63 16.76
CA TRP A 8 16.50 15.51 15.62
C TRP A 8 17.88 16.12 15.72
N LYS A 9 18.53 16.31 14.57
CA LYS A 9 19.72 17.13 14.41
C LYS A 9 19.36 18.40 13.64
N LEU A 10 19.47 19.55 14.30
CA LEU A 10 19.06 20.83 13.72
C LEU A 10 20.17 21.47 12.86
N ALA A 11 19.82 22.55 12.15
CA ALA A 11 20.75 23.30 11.32
C ALA A 11 21.94 23.87 12.11
N ASN A 12 21.77 24.25 13.38
CA ASN A 12 22.87 24.65 14.26
C ASN A 12 23.70 23.46 14.81
N ARG A 13 23.47 22.24 14.30
CA ARG A 13 24.04 20.97 14.73
C ARG A 13 23.62 20.52 16.14
N GLY A 14 22.81 21.30 16.85
CA GLY A 14 22.21 20.91 18.12
C GLY A 14 21.34 19.66 17.96
N VAL A 15 21.27 18.86 19.02
CA VAL A 15 20.51 17.61 19.04
C VAL A 15 19.38 17.72 20.05
N VAL A 16 18.15 17.60 19.55
CA VAL A 16 16.95 17.60 20.38
C VAL A 16 16.45 16.18 20.52
N THR A 17 16.13 15.78 21.75
CA THR A 17 15.44 14.53 22.05
C THR A 17 14.05 14.85 22.58
N ALA A 18 13.03 14.16 22.07
CA ALA A 18 11.69 14.17 22.65
C ALA A 18 11.33 12.78 23.15
N GLU A 19 10.68 12.70 24.31
CA GLU A 19 10.35 11.42 24.94
C GLU A 19 8.93 11.41 25.49
N ILE A 20 8.25 10.28 25.33
CA ILE A 20 7.00 9.96 26.02
C ILE A 20 7.26 8.82 26.99
N ASP A 21 7.17 9.12 28.28
CA ASP A 21 7.09 8.10 29.32
C ASP A 21 5.64 7.63 29.45
N ARG A 22 5.40 6.41 28.97
CA ARG A 22 4.08 5.78 28.99
C ARG A 22 3.66 5.32 30.38
N ALA A 23 4.60 5.08 31.29
CA ALA A 23 4.28 4.66 32.65
C ALA A 23 3.75 5.84 33.46
N THR A 24 4.31 7.03 33.27
CA THR A 24 3.91 8.25 34.00
C THR A 24 3.00 9.18 33.20
N SER A 25 2.74 8.87 31.92
CA SER A 25 1.99 9.72 30.99
C SER A 25 2.56 11.14 30.90
N ARG A 26 3.89 11.25 30.85
CA ARG A 26 4.62 12.51 30.73
C ARG A 26 5.30 12.61 29.38
N GLU A 27 5.45 13.84 28.91
CA GLU A 27 6.20 14.18 27.72
C GLU A 27 7.30 15.19 28.06
N SER A 28 8.49 14.96 27.53
CA SER A 28 9.66 15.79 27.79
C SER A 28 10.45 16.07 26.52
N VAL A 29 11.10 17.23 26.50
CA VAL A 29 12.03 17.65 25.45
C VAL A 29 13.35 17.98 26.11
N GLN A 30 14.42 17.39 25.59
CA GLN A 30 15.74 17.40 26.20
C GLN A 30 16.82 17.71 25.17
N GLN A 31 17.92 18.31 25.62
CA GLN A 31 19.15 18.47 24.86
C GLN A 31 20.32 18.02 25.73
N ASP A 32 21.18 17.15 25.22
CA ASP A 32 22.39 16.67 25.90
C ASP A 32 22.13 16.16 27.34
N GLY A 33 20.98 15.48 27.54
CA GLY A 33 20.53 14.95 28.84
C GLY A 33 19.90 15.97 29.78
N ARG A 34 19.86 17.26 29.42
CA ARG A 34 19.17 18.30 30.16
C ARG A 34 17.73 18.45 29.67
N VAL A 35 16.76 18.37 30.58
CA VAL A 35 15.35 18.65 30.28
C VAL A 35 15.17 20.16 30.04
N LEU A 36 14.70 20.51 28.84
CA LEU A 36 14.37 21.88 28.46
C LEU A 36 12.90 22.21 28.73
N SER A 37 12.01 21.21 28.60
CA SER A 37 10.58 21.38 28.79
C SER A 37 9.93 20.04 29.11
N GLU A 38 8.98 20.02 30.03
CA GLU A 38 8.26 18.80 30.44
C GLU A 38 6.84 19.15 30.89
N CYS A 39 5.88 18.27 30.62
CA CYS A 39 4.53 18.33 31.17
C CYS A 39 3.85 16.95 31.17
N ALA A 40 2.65 16.89 31.77
CA ALA A 40 1.74 15.77 31.54
C ALA A 40 1.35 15.72 30.04
N ARG A 41 1.04 14.52 29.54
CA ARG A 41 0.68 14.30 28.13
C ARG A 41 -0.46 15.22 27.69
N GLY A 42 -0.23 16.02 26.65
CA GLY A 42 -1.22 16.96 26.12
C GLY A 42 -1.37 18.23 26.94
N GLY A 43 -0.52 18.46 27.94
CA GLY A 43 -0.52 19.67 28.77
C GLY A 43 -0.06 20.93 28.02
N LYS A 44 0.57 20.77 26.84
CA LYS A 44 1.00 21.86 25.96
C LYS A 44 0.49 21.64 24.54
N PRO A 45 -0.77 22.01 24.22
CA PRO A 45 -1.35 21.78 22.90
C PRO A 45 -0.61 22.52 21.78
N ASP A 46 -0.04 23.69 22.08
CA ASP A 46 0.78 24.46 21.14
C ASP A 46 2.22 23.94 20.99
N GLY A 47 2.59 22.92 21.77
CA GLY A 47 3.91 22.31 21.80
C GLY A 47 4.88 22.92 22.83
N HIS A 48 6.03 22.28 22.96
CA HIS A 48 7.15 22.72 23.78
C HIS A 48 8.02 23.66 22.97
N VAL A 49 7.96 24.95 23.28
CA VAL A 49 8.92 25.95 22.77
C VAL A 49 10.23 25.81 23.56
N VAL A 50 11.32 25.50 22.88
CA VAL A 50 12.64 25.29 23.48
C VAL A 50 13.74 25.99 22.69
N ALA A 51 14.70 26.60 23.39
CA ALA A 51 15.90 27.14 22.76
C ALA A 51 16.99 26.05 22.72
N VAL A 52 17.41 25.67 21.51
CA VAL A 52 18.35 24.57 21.26
C VAL A 52 19.73 25.16 20.98
N ALA A 53 20.68 24.90 21.87
CA ALA A 53 22.06 25.33 21.71
C ALA A 53 22.75 24.56 20.57
N PRO A 54 23.76 25.14 19.89
CA PRO A 54 24.57 24.39 18.94
C PRO A 54 25.34 23.27 19.64
N ALA A 55 25.58 22.15 18.95
CA ALA A 55 26.50 21.13 19.44
C ALA A 55 27.92 21.71 19.38
N ILE A 56 28.50 22.00 20.55
CA ILE A 56 29.86 22.53 20.67
C ILE A 56 30.83 21.38 20.37
N ALA A 57 31.23 21.23 19.11
CA ALA A 57 32.53 20.62 18.83
C ALA A 57 33.59 21.65 19.25
N ALA A 58 34.58 21.22 20.03
CA ALA A 58 35.67 22.05 20.50
C ALA A 58 36.22 22.93 19.36
N GLY A 59 35.99 24.24 19.45
CA GLY A 59 36.72 25.27 18.71
C GLY A 59 36.10 25.90 17.44
N LEU A 60 34.92 25.50 16.92
CA LEU A 60 34.52 25.94 15.56
C LEU A 60 33.01 26.16 15.26
N SER A 61 32.22 26.77 16.15
CA SER A 61 30.83 27.10 15.77
C SER A 61 30.24 28.32 16.49
N GLU A 62 30.19 29.46 15.79
CA GLU A 62 29.46 30.69 16.16
C GLU A 62 27.96 30.64 15.81
N ARG A 63 27.34 29.46 15.70
CA ARG A 63 25.91 29.39 15.33
C ARG A 63 25.04 29.77 16.54
N PRO A 64 24.07 30.70 16.39
CA PRO A 64 23.18 31.07 17.50
C PRO A 64 22.29 29.89 17.91
N PRO A 65 21.74 29.91 19.14
CA PRO A 65 20.66 29.02 19.54
C PRO A 65 19.47 29.14 18.57
N LEU A 66 18.81 28.03 18.28
CA LEU A 66 17.60 27.99 17.46
C LEU A 66 16.39 27.74 18.36
N GLU A 67 15.32 28.48 18.15
CA GLU A 67 14.04 28.18 18.77
C GLU A 67 13.35 27.05 18.01
N ALA A 68 12.94 26.00 18.72
CA ALA A 68 12.21 24.88 18.15
C ALA A 68 10.91 24.65 18.92
N VAL A 69 9.86 24.30 18.19
CA VAL A 69 8.57 23.91 18.76
C VAL A 69 8.38 22.42 18.56
N VAL A 70 8.34 21.68 19.66
CA VAL A 70 8.11 20.23 19.65
C VAL A 70 6.68 19.96 20.09
N SER A 71 5.85 19.53 19.14
CA SER A 71 4.44 19.20 19.39
C SER A 71 4.25 17.69 19.49
N PHE A 72 3.40 17.27 20.42
CA PHE A 72 3.03 15.89 20.60
C PHE A 72 1.53 15.71 20.32
N ASP A 73 1.17 14.66 19.60
CA ASP A 73 -0.24 14.35 19.39
C ASP A 73 -0.84 13.79 20.70
N PRO A 74 -1.93 14.35 21.23
CA PRO A 74 -2.49 13.88 22.50
C PRO A 74 -3.05 12.45 22.43
N THR A 75 -3.41 11.98 21.23
CA THR A 75 -4.04 10.68 20.99
C THR A 75 -3.10 9.65 20.39
N LEU A 76 -2.14 10.10 19.57
CA LEU A 76 -1.20 9.26 18.85
C LEU A 76 0.19 9.34 19.46
N ALA A 77 0.94 8.25 19.33
CA ALA A 77 2.35 8.18 19.67
C ALA A 77 3.21 8.85 18.57
N ILE A 78 2.92 10.11 18.27
CA ILE A 78 3.59 10.92 17.24
C ILE A 78 4.14 12.20 17.88
N CYS A 79 5.31 12.63 17.42
CA CYS A 79 5.95 13.87 17.81
C CYS A 79 6.48 14.56 16.55
N VAL A 80 6.29 15.88 16.46
CA VAL A 80 6.69 16.72 15.32
C VAL A 80 7.49 17.90 15.85
N LEU A 81 8.68 18.12 15.29
CA LEU A 81 9.54 19.27 15.59
C LEU A 81 9.43 20.29 14.44
N ARG A 82 9.21 21.56 14.78
CA ARG A 82 9.23 22.69 13.85
C ARG A 82 10.28 23.72 14.25
N VAL A 83 10.93 24.33 13.27
CA VAL A 83 11.85 25.48 13.44
C VAL A 83 11.38 26.54 12.45
N ASP A 84 11.13 27.76 12.92
CA ASP A 84 10.58 28.85 12.10
C ASP A 84 9.30 28.47 11.34
N GLY A 85 8.44 27.65 11.98
CA GLY A 85 7.21 27.13 11.38
C GLY A 85 7.38 25.96 10.40
N HIS A 86 8.61 25.59 10.04
CA HIS A 86 8.90 24.49 9.12
C HIS A 86 9.17 23.18 9.86
N GLU A 87 8.55 22.08 9.41
CA GLU A 87 8.76 20.74 9.98
C GLU A 87 10.14 20.19 9.66
N VAL A 88 10.80 19.62 10.67
CA VAL A 88 12.09 18.95 10.56
C VAL A 88 11.90 17.46 10.81
N GLY A 89 12.30 16.63 9.85
CA GLY A 89 12.24 15.17 9.98
C GLY A 89 13.20 14.63 11.05
N PRO A 90 12.80 13.62 11.85
CA PRO A 90 13.67 13.04 12.87
C PRO A 90 14.82 12.23 12.26
N THR A 91 15.98 12.32 12.88
CA THR A 91 17.16 11.50 12.56
C THR A 91 17.01 10.08 13.11
N ALA A 92 16.31 9.91 14.23
CA ALA A 92 15.94 8.60 14.78
C ALA A 92 14.44 8.56 15.05
N TRP A 93 13.77 7.59 14.43
CA TRP A 93 12.37 7.22 14.70
C TRP A 93 12.32 6.26 15.89
N PRO A 94 11.25 6.27 16.71
CA PRO A 94 11.13 5.39 17.86
C PRO A 94 11.09 3.92 17.41
N VAL A 95 12.19 3.21 17.61
CA VAL A 95 12.23 1.75 17.56
C VAL A 95 11.93 1.25 18.97
N LYS A 96 10.92 0.38 19.13
CA LYS A 96 10.62 -0.27 20.42
C LYS A 96 11.91 -0.88 20.98
N GLU A 97 12.36 -0.43 22.15
CA GLU A 97 13.51 -1.03 22.83
C GLU A 97 13.25 -2.53 23.05
N ARG A 98 14.16 -3.38 22.54
CA ARG A 98 14.18 -4.80 22.86
C ARG A 98 14.52 -4.94 24.35
N LYS A 99 13.58 -5.52 25.09
CA LYS A 99 13.69 -5.91 26.50
C LYS A 99 15.05 -6.57 26.76
N VAL A 100 15.91 -5.94 27.58
CA VAL A 100 17.15 -6.55 28.06
C VAL A 100 16.74 -7.71 28.98
N VAL A 101 17.12 -8.93 28.58
CA VAL A 101 16.80 -10.15 29.32
C VAL A 101 17.79 -10.28 30.47
N GLU A 102 17.26 -10.22 31.69
CA GLU A 102 17.96 -10.46 32.94
C GLU A 102 18.52 -11.90 32.96
N VAL A 103 19.85 -12.04 33.06
CA VAL A 103 20.54 -13.33 33.03
C VAL A 103 20.38 -14.01 34.39
N LYS A 104 19.49 -15.01 34.46
CA LYS A 104 19.33 -15.88 35.64
C LYS A 104 20.48 -16.89 35.77
N PRO A 105 20.87 -17.25 37.01
CA PRO A 105 21.99 -18.14 37.29
C PRO A 105 21.80 -19.56 36.72
N PRO A 106 22.90 -20.29 36.46
CA PRO A 106 22.89 -21.55 35.71
C PRO A 106 22.08 -22.63 36.45
N LYS A 107 21.07 -23.15 35.75
CA LYS A 107 20.21 -24.25 36.19
C LYS A 107 20.83 -25.60 35.79
N PRO A 108 20.61 -26.66 36.60
CA PRO A 108 21.26 -27.97 36.44
C PRO A 108 20.87 -28.62 35.11
N TRP A 109 21.87 -28.83 34.24
CA TRP A 109 21.71 -29.11 32.80
C TRP A 109 21.06 -30.46 32.44
N GLY A 110 21.04 -31.43 33.35
CA GLY A 110 20.68 -32.82 33.02
C GLY A 110 19.24 -33.02 32.53
N THR A 111 18.27 -32.35 33.16
CA THR A 111 16.84 -32.46 32.79
C THR A 111 16.45 -31.54 31.64
N TYR A 112 17.15 -30.42 31.44
CA TYR A 112 16.89 -29.50 30.33
C TYR A 112 17.43 -30.00 28.98
N ALA A 113 18.49 -30.80 28.96
CA ALA A 113 19.02 -31.37 27.72
C ALA A 113 18.00 -32.31 27.04
N LEU A 114 17.32 -33.16 27.81
CA LEU A 114 16.32 -34.09 27.28
C LEU A 114 15.06 -33.35 26.76
N PHE A 115 14.58 -32.36 27.52
CA PHE A 115 13.50 -31.46 27.07
C PHE A 115 13.92 -30.62 25.88
N GLY A 116 15.18 -30.18 25.82
CA GLY A 116 15.74 -29.40 24.72
C GLY A 116 15.78 -30.19 23.42
N VAL A 117 16.14 -31.48 23.44
CA VAL A 117 16.10 -32.35 22.25
C VAL A 117 14.66 -32.60 21.79
N LEU A 118 13.73 -32.83 22.72
CA LEU A 118 12.31 -33.01 22.37
C LEU A 118 11.68 -31.72 21.83
N LEU A 119 11.98 -30.57 22.43
CA LEU A 119 11.53 -29.25 21.96
C LEU A 119 12.18 -28.87 20.64
N ALA A 120 13.47 -29.19 20.43
CA ALA A 120 14.13 -28.97 19.15
C ALA A 120 13.53 -29.88 18.07
N GLY A 121 13.27 -31.15 18.36
CA GLY A 121 12.58 -32.05 17.44
C GLY A 121 11.17 -31.56 17.09
N ALA A 122 10.40 -31.13 18.09
CA ALA A 122 9.07 -30.55 17.87
C ALA A 122 9.13 -29.22 17.12
N ALA A 123 10.10 -28.35 17.41
CA ALA A 123 10.29 -27.07 16.73
C ALA A 123 10.76 -27.27 15.28
N VAL A 124 11.59 -28.27 15.00
CA VAL A 124 11.99 -28.64 13.65
C VAL A 124 10.79 -29.19 12.88
N LEU A 125 9.98 -30.07 13.47
CA LEU A 125 8.74 -30.56 12.87
C LEU A 125 7.71 -29.44 12.62
N LEU A 126 7.58 -28.51 13.56
CA LEU A 126 6.70 -27.35 13.43
C LEU A 126 7.23 -26.38 12.37
N PHE A 127 8.54 -26.14 12.32
CA PHE A 127 9.21 -25.36 11.29
C PHE A 127 8.98 -26.00 9.92
N PHE A 128 9.22 -27.30 9.75
CA PHE A 128 8.94 -28.00 8.49
C PHE A 128 7.45 -27.99 8.11
N ARG A 129 6.52 -27.97 9.07
CA ARG A 129 5.08 -27.81 8.78
C ARG A 129 4.71 -26.37 8.41
N LEU A 130 5.32 -25.37 9.04
CA LEU A 130 5.07 -23.95 8.79
C LEU A 130 5.83 -23.40 7.58
N THR A 131 6.93 -24.05 7.20
CA THR A 131 7.72 -23.76 5.99
C THR A 131 7.47 -24.79 4.89
N ARG A 132 6.39 -25.58 4.96
CA ARG A 132 5.92 -26.28 3.77
C ARG A 132 5.72 -25.19 2.72
N PRO A 133 6.43 -25.24 1.58
CA PRO A 133 6.14 -24.31 0.50
C PRO A 133 4.63 -24.43 0.22
N PRO A 134 3.91 -23.30 0.07
CA PRO A 134 2.50 -23.34 -0.28
C PRO A 134 2.36 -24.31 -1.44
N GLU A 135 1.46 -25.28 -1.26
CA GLU A 135 1.22 -26.34 -2.24
C GLU A 135 1.09 -25.66 -3.61
N PRO A 136 1.93 -26.03 -4.59
CA PRO A 136 1.93 -25.35 -5.87
C PRO A 136 0.49 -25.40 -6.38
N PRO A 137 -0.07 -24.26 -6.81
CA PRO A 137 -1.46 -24.24 -7.25
C PRO A 137 -1.63 -25.32 -8.33
N PRO A 138 -2.71 -26.11 -8.26
CA PRO A 138 -2.90 -27.21 -9.20
C PRO A 138 -2.84 -26.69 -10.64
N PRO A 139 -2.21 -27.43 -11.56
CA PRO A 139 -2.01 -27.01 -12.94
C PRO A 139 -3.37 -26.76 -13.61
N ASP A 140 -3.48 -25.64 -14.31
CA ASP A 140 -4.63 -25.19 -15.10
C ASP A 140 -6.00 -25.46 -14.47
N ARG A 141 -6.31 -24.69 -13.42
CA ARG A 141 -7.70 -24.50 -13.03
C ARG A 141 -8.41 -23.78 -14.18
N SER A 142 -9.29 -24.52 -14.84
CA SER A 142 -10.30 -24.01 -15.76
C SER A 142 -10.95 -22.73 -15.24
N LEU A 143 -10.94 -21.69 -16.07
CA LEU A 143 -11.50 -20.38 -15.78
C LEU A 143 -13.03 -20.46 -15.84
N HIS A 144 -13.63 -20.95 -14.77
CA HIS A 144 -15.08 -21.18 -14.69
C HIS A 144 -15.86 -19.97 -14.18
N GLY A 145 -15.22 -19.07 -13.44
CA GLY A 145 -15.84 -17.82 -13.01
C GLY A 145 -15.95 -16.87 -14.20
N THR A 146 -17.13 -16.30 -14.40
CA THR A 146 -17.37 -15.31 -15.47
C THR A 146 -18.06 -14.10 -14.89
N THR A 147 -17.62 -12.89 -15.23
CA THR A 147 -18.36 -11.65 -14.91
C THR A 147 -18.33 -10.73 -16.12
N ARG A 148 -19.51 -10.29 -16.55
CA ARG A 148 -19.68 -9.31 -17.62
C ARG A 148 -19.68 -7.90 -17.02
N ALA A 149 -18.97 -6.97 -17.68
CA ALA A 149 -19.02 -5.56 -17.31
C ALA A 149 -20.43 -4.99 -17.45
N LEU A 150 -20.79 -3.98 -16.64
CA LEU A 150 -22.13 -3.39 -16.66
C LEU A 150 -22.50 -2.79 -18.03
N ASN A 151 -21.53 -2.21 -18.74
CA ASN A 151 -21.70 -1.72 -20.11
C ASN A 151 -21.60 -2.82 -21.19
N GLY A 152 -21.42 -4.09 -20.82
CA GLY A 152 -21.34 -5.22 -21.74
C GLY A 152 -20.05 -5.33 -22.56
N LEU A 153 -19.11 -4.38 -22.45
CA LEU A 153 -17.93 -4.28 -23.33
C LEU A 153 -16.88 -5.37 -23.12
N PHE A 154 -16.93 -6.10 -22.00
CA PHE A 154 -16.05 -7.26 -21.81
C PHE A 154 -16.67 -8.30 -20.89
N ILE A 155 -16.15 -9.52 -20.99
CA ILE A 155 -16.41 -10.63 -20.07
C ILE A 155 -15.08 -11.11 -19.53
N ALA A 156 -14.92 -11.06 -18.21
CA ALA A 156 -13.73 -11.55 -17.55
C ALA A 156 -13.91 -13.01 -17.13
N HIS A 157 -12.90 -13.84 -17.40
CA HIS A 157 -12.86 -15.25 -16.99
C HIS A 157 -11.79 -15.44 -15.92
N TYR A 158 -12.16 -16.04 -14.79
CA TYR A 158 -11.26 -16.16 -13.64
C TYR A 158 -11.46 -17.49 -12.90
N PRO A 159 -10.45 -17.98 -12.17
CA PRO A 159 -10.55 -19.26 -11.47
C PRO A 159 -11.48 -19.13 -10.25
N PRO A 160 -12.12 -20.24 -9.81
CA PRO A 160 -13.16 -20.22 -8.78
C PRO A 160 -12.69 -19.78 -7.39
N GLU A 161 -11.37 -19.76 -7.13
CA GLU A 161 -10.81 -19.22 -5.90
C GLU A 161 -10.78 -17.69 -5.82
N MET A 162 -10.99 -16.99 -6.94
CA MET A 162 -11.02 -15.53 -7.01
C MET A 162 -12.45 -15.00 -6.96
N GLU A 163 -12.59 -13.80 -6.42
CA GLU A 163 -13.86 -13.10 -6.29
C GLU A 163 -13.86 -11.87 -7.18
N ALA A 164 -14.90 -11.70 -8.00
CA ALA A 164 -15.11 -10.50 -8.80
C ALA A 164 -16.05 -9.53 -8.06
N LYS A 165 -15.71 -8.25 -8.08
CA LYS A 165 -16.46 -7.14 -7.46
C LYS A 165 -16.58 -5.99 -8.44
N PRO A 166 -17.66 -5.19 -8.38
CA PRO A 166 -17.72 -3.94 -9.14
C PRO A 166 -16.56 -3.03 -8.76
N ALA A 167 -15.83 -2.51 -9.76
CA ALA A 167 -14.80 -1.50 -9.54
C ALA A 167 -15.43 -0.10 -9.62
N VAL A 168 -14.94 0.81 -8.78
CA VAL A 168 -15.35 2.21 -8.75
C VAL A 168 -14.58 2.97 -9.83
N PHE A 169 -15.31 3.47 -10.82
CA PHE A 169 -14.77 4.32 -11.88
C PHE A 169 -15.75 5.49 -12.14
N PRO A 170 -15.34 6.53 -12.88
CA PRO A 170 -16.24 7.57 -13.35
C PRO A 170 -17.45 6.99 -14.09
N ALA A 171 -18.58 7.71 -14.10
CA ALA A 171 -19.84 7.22 -14.66
C ALA A 171 -19.79 6.81 -16.15
N SER A 172 -18.81 7.31 -16.91
CA SER A 172 -18.57 6.93 -18.30
C SER A 172 -17.86 5.58 -18.47
N ALA A 173 -17.41 4.97 -17.40
CA ALA A 173 -16.65 3.72 -17.39
C ALA A 173 -17.42 2.62 -16.65
N SER A 174 -17.17 1.37 -17.03
CA SER A 174 -17.51 0.21 -16.22
C SER A 174 -16.26 -0.57 -15.92
N GLY A 175 -16.13 -1.10 -14.71
CA GLY A 175 -15.00 -1.91 -14.34
C GLY A 175 -15.33 -3.02 -13.36
N ILE A 176 -14.44 -4.00 -13.32
CA ILE A 176 -14.49 -5.17 -12.44
C ILE A 176 -13.13 -5.31 -11.78
N ALA A 177 -13.11 -5.52 -10.46
CA ALA A 177 -11.94 -5.91 -9.70
C ALA A 177 -12.05 -7.40 -9.37
N ILE A 178 -11.00 -8.17 -9.66
CA ILE A 178 -10.90 -9.61 -9.42
C ILE A 178 -9.75 -9.84 -8.45
N GLU A 179 -10.05 -10.45 -7.31
CA GLU A 179 -9.08 -10.61 -6.21
C GLU A 179 -9.05 -12.05 -5.72
N ASP A 180 -7.87 -12.53 -5.32
CA ASP A 180 -7.78 -13.74 -4.52
C ASP A 180 -8.10 -13.47 -3.05
N LYS A 181 -8.49 -14.51 -2.30
CA LYS A 181 -8.85 -14.40 -0.88
C LYS A 181 -7.74 -13.80 0.00
N GLU A 182 -6.49 -14.00 -0.39
CA GLU A 182 -5.31 -13.51 0.33
C GLU A 182 -4.90 -12.09 -0.08
N GLN A 183 -5.54 -11.51 -1.09
CA GLN A 183 -5.18 -10.21 -1.70
C GLN A 183 -3.70 -10.14 -2.12
N ARG A 184 -3.17 -11.27 -2.61
CA ARG A 184 -1.83 -11.37 -3.18
C ARG A 184 -1.83 -11.11 -4.67
N LEU A 185 -2.96 -11.33 -5.34
CA LEU A 185 -3.20 -10.97 -6.72
C LEU A 185 -4.51 -10.19 -6.82
N SER A 186 -4.43 -9.01 -7.43
CA SER A 186 -5.60 -8.20 -7.77
C SER A 186 -5.51 -7.79 -9.23
N ILE A 187 -6.61 -7.93 -9.95
CA ILE A 187 -6.74 -7.55 -11.36
C ILE A 187 -7.89 -6.56 -11.46
N VAL A 188 -7.69 -5.43 -12.12
CA VAL A 188 -8.71 -4.44 -12.39
C VAL A 188 -8.85 -4.32 -13.90
N LEU A 189 -10.07 -4.52 -14.38
CA LEU A 189 -10.46 -4.39 -15.79
C LEU A 189 -11.45 -3.24 -15.89
N ALA A 190 -11.28 -2.36 -16.87
CA ALA A 190 -12.21 -1.27 -17.14
C ALA A 190 -12.38 -1.06 -18.64
N ALA A 191 -13.58 -0.61 -19.02
CA ALA A 191 -13.91 -0.25 -20.38
C ALA A 191 -14.74 1.06 -20.39
N VAL A 192 -14.43 1.91 -21.37
CA VAL A 192 -15.09 3.20 -21.60
C VAL A 192 -15.52 3.25 -23.06
N PRO A 193 -16.80 3.48 -23.36
CA PRO A 193 -17.23 3.81 -24.72
C PRO A 193 -16.46 5.06 -25.20
N GLN A 194 -15.90 5.00 -26.41
CA GLN A 194 -15.32 6.19 -27.04
C GLN A 194 -16.23 6.66 -28.17
N ASP A 195 -16.39 7.98 -28.28
CA ASP A 195 -16.93 8.55 -29.50
C ASP A 195 -15.98 8.25 -30.66
N SER A 196 -16.50 7.91 -31.82
CA SER A 196 -15.69 7.63 -33.02
C SER A 196 -14.85 8.83 -33.48
N ALA A 197 -15.18 10.03 -33.01
CA ALA A 197 -14.42 11.26 -33.22
C ALA A 197 -13.33 11.50 -32.14
N ALA A 198 -13.35 10.73 -31.04
CA ALA A 198 -12.37 10.86 -29.97
C ALA A 198 -11.02 10.23 -30.39
N SER A 199 -9.95 10.85 -29.92
CA SER A 199 -8.58 10.37 -30.12
C SER A 199 -8.41 8.94 -29.61
N HIS A 200 -7.92 8.04 -30.48
CA HIS A 200 -7.49 6.67 -30.14
C HIS A 200 -6.16 6.64 -29.35
N ASP A 201 -5.97 7.60 -28.45
CA ASP A 201 -4.74 7.77 -27.69
C ASP A 201 -4.74 6.88 -26.45
N ALA A 202 -4.02 5.76 -26.55
CA ALA A 202 -3.80 4.84 -25.44
C ALA A 202 -3.11 5.52 -24.24
N TRP A 203 -2.22 6.49 -24.47
CA TRP A 203 -1.56 7.21 -23.36
C TRP A 203 -2.53 8.13 -22.63
N GLY A 204 -3.42 8.82 -23.36
CA GLY A 204 -4.50 9.59 -22.76
C GLY A 204 -5.44 8.72 -21.92
N LEU A 205 -5.80 7.52 -22.40
CA LEU A 205 -6.57 6.55 -21.62
C LEU A 205 -5.81 6.08 -20.36
N GLN A 206 -4.53 5.77 -20.51
CA GLN A 206 -3.66 5.34 -19.43
C GLN A 206 -3.60 6.39 -18.32
N GLN A 207 -3.41 7.67 -18.67
CA GLN A 207 -3.37 8.77 -17.71
C GLN A 207 -4.71 8.99 -17.02
N ARG A 208 -5.82 8.87 -17.76
CA ARG A 208 -7.17 9.10 -17.24
C ARG A 208 -7.63 8.02 -16.26
N LEU A 209 -7.33 6.75 -16.53
CA LEU A 209 -7.91 5.62 -15.79
C LEU A 209 -6.98 5.00 -14.74
N ARG A 210 -5.67 5.29 -14.78
CA ARG A 210 -4.70 4.63 -13.89
C ARG A 210 -5.00 4.88 -12.41
N ASP A 211 -5.21 6.12 -12.02
CA ASP A 211 -5.33 6.46 -10.59
C ASP A 211 -6.65 5.90 -10.02
N GLU A 212 -7.72 5.92 -10.81
CA GLU A 212 -9.00 5.25 -10.49
C GLU A 212 -8.83 3.73 -10.38
N ALA A 213 -8.12 3.10 -11.31
CA ALA A 213 -7.86 1.66 -11.25
C ALA A 213 -6.98 1.29 -10.04
N LEU A 214 -5.98 2.11 -9.70
CA LEU A 214 -5.15 1.91 -8.51
C LEU A 214 -5.95 2.03 -7.21
N ALA A 215 -6.96 2.90 -7.16
CA ALA A 215 -7.86 3.03 -6.01
C ALA A 215 -8.68 1.75 -5.75
N ASN A 216 -8.90 0.93 -6.78
CA ASN A 216 -9.61 -0.35 -6.69
C ASN A 216 -8.73 -1.53 -6.26
N VAL A 217 -7.41 -1.36 -6.18
CA VAL A 217 -6.51 -2.40 -5.67
C VAL A 217 -6.53 -2.38 -4.14
N PRO A 218 -6.46 -3.54 -3.45
CA PRO A 218 -6.31 -3.58 -2.00
C PRO A 218 -5.15 -2.69 -1.55
N LYS A 219 -5.48 -1.67 -0.75
CA LYS A 219 -4.58 -0.58 -0.29
C LYS A 219 -4.33 0.52 -1.34
N GLY A 220 -5.35 0.97 -2.06
CA GLY A 220 -5.33 2.14 -2.98
C GLY A 220 -4.83 3.49 -2.40
N ILE A 221 -4.39 3.53 -1.14
CA ILE A 221 -3.70 4.67 -0.48
C ILE A 221 -2.16 4.49 -0.49
N ALA A 222 -1.66 3.39 -1.05
CA ALA A 222 -0.23 3.15 -1.19
C ALA A 222 0.41 4.12 -2.19
N ARG A 223 1.65 4.53 -1.94
CA ARG A 223 2.39 5.39 -2.87
C ARG A 223 2.77 4.55 -4.09
N PHE A 224 2.22 4.91 -5.24
CA PHE A 224 2.62 4.35 -6.53
C PHE A 224 3.92 5.01 -7.00
N GLU A 225 4.90 4.19 -7.36
CA GLU A 225 6.16 4.59 -7.96
C GLU A 225 6.26 3.96 -9.35
N GLU A 226 6.18 4.79 -10.37
CA GLU A 226 6.39 4.36 -11.76
C GLU A 226 7.86 4.01 -11.97
N THR A 227 8.12 2.84 -12.56
CA THR A 227 9.48 2.35 -12.83
C THR A 227 9.80 2.25 -14.32
N ALA A 228 8.78 2.07 -15.16
CA ALA A 228 8.92 2.03 -16.61
C ALA A 228 7.60 2.40 -17.31
N ARG A 229 7.74 2.94 -18.52
CA ARG A 229 6.67 3.26 -19.46
C ARG A 229 7.12 2.89 -20.87
N ARG A 230 6.23 2.33 -21.69
CA ARG A 230 6.54 1.88 -23.06
C ARG A 230 5.28 1.56 -23.86
N ASP A 231 5.42 1.58 -25.18
CA ASP A 231 4.39 1.09 -26.10
C ASP A 231 4.58 -0.43 -26.29
N GLU A 232 3.53 -1.21 -26.04
CA GLU A 232 3.51 -2.68 -26.20
C GLU A 232 2.16 -3.13 -26.76
N ARG A 233 1.99 -4.43 -27.04
CA ARG A 233 0.66 -4.97 -27.38
C ARG A 233 -0.05 -5.47 -26.13
N CYS A 234 -1.33 -5.13 -26.00
CA CYS A 234 -2.20 -5.55 -24.91
C CYS A 234 -3.43 -6.21 -25.50
N LEU A 235 -3.62 -7.50 -25.20
CA LEU A 235 -4.69 -8.32 -25.77
C LEU A 235 -4.73 -8.27 -27.31
N GLY A 236 -3.54 -8.20 -27.93
CA GLY A 236 -3.37 -8.13 -29.38
C GLY A 236 -3.38 -6.71 -29.96
N GLU A 237 -3.81 -5.70 -29.21
CA GLU A 237 -3.91 -4.32 -29.70
C GLU A 237 -2.69 -3.48 -29.33
N PRO A 238 -2.30 -2.47 -30.13
CA PRO A 238 -1.32 -1.47 -29.70
C PRO A 238 -1.80 -0.75 -28.43
N GLY A 239 -0.94 -0.68 -27.41
CA GLY A 239 -1.29 -0.16 -26.10
C GLY A 239 -0.14 0.55 -25.39
N ALA A 240 -0.52 1.35 -24.40
CA ALA A 240 0.39 2.08 -23.52
C ALA A 240 0.57 1.30 -22.22
N VAL A 241 1.77 0.81 -21.95
CA VAL A 241 2.10 0.01 -20.77
C VAL A 241 2.86 0.84 -19.75
N VAL A 242 2.44 0.73 -18.49
CA VAL A 242 3.15 1.28 -17.33
C VAL A 242 3.42 0.17 -16.31
N VAL A 243 4.66 0.11 -15.85
CA VAL A 243 5.12 -0.79 -14.78
C VAL A 243 5.56 0.03 -13.60
N GLY A 244 5.13 -0.34 -12.41
CA GLY A 244 5.49 0.34 -11.18
C GLY A 244 5.48 -0.55 -9.97
N ARG A 245 5.60 0.08 -8.81
CA ARG A 245 5.47 -0.55 -7.51
C ARG A 245 4.53 0.23 -6.62
N LEU A 246 3.77 -0.48 -5.81
CA LEU A 246 3.03 0.10 -4.69
C LEU A 246 3.83 -0.13 -3.41
N ALA A 247 4.11 0.95 -2.68
CA ALA A 247 4.73 0.90 -1.36
C ALA A 247 3.71 1.28 -0.29
N HIS A 248 3.46 0.36 0.65
CA HIS A 248 2.58 0.59 1.80
C HIS A 248 3.38 0.49 3.10
N GLY A 249 3.72 1.64 3.69
CA GLY A 249 4.58 1.70 4.87
C GLY A 249 5.93 1.01 4.66
N SER A 250 6.51 0.47 5.73
CA SER A 250 7.87 -0.09 5.72
C SER A 250 7.99 -1.56 5.29
N SER A 251 6.88 -2.30 5.08
CA SER A 251 6.97 -3.78 4.98
C SER A 251 6.20 -4.46 3.85
N ARG A 252 5.20 -3.82 3.22
CA ARG A 252 4.44 -4.45 2.13
C ARG A 252 4.62 -3.68 0.83
N ARG A 253 5.08 -4.41 -0.18
CA ARG A 253 5.24 -3.92 -1.55
C ARG A 253 4.44 -4.79 -2.50
N ALA A 254 4.07 -4.23 -3.63
CA ALA A 254 3.49 -4.98 -4.74
C ALA A 254 4.05 -4.46 -6.06
N ARG A 255 4.26 -5.36 -7.02
CA ARG A 255 4.56 -4.99 -8.41
C ARG A 255 3.24 -4.74 -9.12
N VAL A 256 3.18 -3.65 -9.88
CA VAL A 256 2.02 -3.28 -10.67
C VAL A 256 2.42 -3.26 -12.14
N TRP A 257 1.58 -3.87 -12.95
CA TRP A 257 1.59 -3.72 -14.40
C TRP A 257 0.22 -3.21 -14.82
N SER A 258 0.18 -2.25 -15.73
CA SER A 258 -1.06 -1.73 -16.28
C SER A 258 -0.90 -1.45 -17.76
N CYS A 259 -1.99 -1.57 -18.50
CA CYS A 259 -2.05 -1.24 -19.89
C CYS A 259 -3.39 -0.62 -20.28
N ALA A 260 -3.33 0.40 -21.11
CA ALA A 260 -4.47 0.95 -21.83
C ALA A 260 -4.34 0.71 -23.32
N PHE A 261 -5.46 0.44 -23.99
CA PHE A 261 -5.51 0.26 -25.43
C PHE A 261 -6.91 0.59 -25.95
N VAL A 262 -7.07 0.68 -27.27
CA VAL A 262 -8.35 0.92 -27.93
C VAL A 262 -8.68 -0.27 -28.82
N HIS A 263 -9.92 -0.76 -28.74
CA HIS A 263 -10.41 -1.84 -29.57
C HIS A 263 -11.82 -1.49 -30.07
N GLU A 264 -11.98 -1.40 -31.40
CA GLU A 264 -13.28 -1.28 -32.08
C GLU A 264 -14.20 -0.18 -31.49
N GLY A 265 -13.64 1.02 -31.28
CA GLY A 265 -14.38 2.19 -30.77
C GLY A 265 -14.60 2.22 -29.26
N ALA A 266 -13.99 1.32 -28.49
CA ALA A 266 -13.99 1.35 -27.04
C ALA A 266 -12.55 1.43 -26.48
N GLY A 267 -12.37 2.19 -25.42
CA GLY A 267 -11.12 2.27 -24.67
C GLY A 267 -11.13 1.27 -23.52
N TYR A 268 -10.05 0.49 -23.40
CA TYR A 268 -9.88 -0.52 -22.37
C TYR A 268 -8.69 -0.18 -21.50
N PHE A 269 -8.80 -0.53 -20.21
CA PHE A 269 -7.73 -0.41 -19.25
C PHE A 269 -7.67 -1.68 -18.41
N VAL A 270 -6.49 -2.25 -18.30
CA VAL A 270 -6.23 -3.45 -17.50
C VAL A 270 -5.08 -3.18 -16.56
N LEU A 271 -5.18 -3.68 -15.34
CA LEU A 271 -4.14 -3.57 -14.33
C LEU A 271 -4.09 -4.85 -13.53
N TYR A 272 -2.89 -5.32 -13.21
CA TYR A 272 -2.72 -6.30 -12.15
C TYR A 272 -1.66 -5.87 -11.15
N SER A 273 -1.86 -6.28 -9.90
CA SER A 273 -0.97 -6.07 -8.76
C SER A 273 -0.63 -7.42 -8.15
N VAL A 274 0.68 -7.70 -7.99
CA VAL A 274 1.20 -8.91 -7.35
C VAL A 274 2.00 -8.53 -6.11
N ALA A 275 1.63 -9.06 -4.95
CA ALA A 275 2.33 -8.82 -3.70
C ALA A 275 3.80 -9.30 -3.78
N GLU A 276 4.73 -8.51 -3.23
CA GLU A 276 6.14 -8.89 -3.15
C GLU A 276 6.44 -9.76 -1.91
N PRO A 277 7.32 -10.78 -2.02
CA PRO A 277 8.06 -11.18 -3.23
C PRO A 277 7.12 -11.77 -4.29
N ALA A 278 7.26 -11.27 -5.52
CA ALA A 278 6.37 -11.66 -6.62
C ALA A 278 6.66 -13.11 -7.01
N ASP A 279 5.60 -13.91 -7.04
CA ASP A 279 5.63 -15.28 -7.52
C ASP A 279 5.38 -15.28 -9.04
N ASP A 280 6.29 -15.85 -9.83
CA ASP A 280 6.14 -15.97 -11.28
C ASP A 280 4.83 -16.68 -11.66
N ALA A 281 4.35 -17.60 -10.81
CA ALA A 281 3.07 -18.27 -11.01
C ALA A 281 1.88 -17.29 -10.87
N ALA A 282 1.97 -16.29 -9.98
CA ALA A 282 0.94 -15.27 -9.82
C ALA A 282 0.92 -14.31 -11.03
N GLU A 283 2.09 -13.91 -11.54
CA GLU A 283 2.16 -13.09 -12.76
C GLU A 283 1.65 -13.85 -13.98
N LYS A 284 2.05 -15.13 -14.15
CA LYS A 284 1.54 -15.99 -15.23
C LYS A 284 0.02 -16.16 -15.15
N ARG A 285 -0.53 -16.35 -13.94
CA ARG A 285 -1.97 -16.44 -13.71
C ARG A 285 -2.68 -15.15 -14.09
N ALA A 286 -2.15 -14.00 -13.67
CA ALA A 286 -2.71 -12.70 -14.03
C ALA A 286 -2.80 -12.53 -15.54
N ARG A 287 -1.71 -12.84 -16.26
CA ARG A 287 -1.69 -12.81 -17.74
C ARG A 287 -2.71 -13.76 -18.36
N THR A 288 -2.83 -14.99 -17.84
CA THR A 288 -3.80 -15.97 -18.33
C THR A 288 -5.24 -15.46 -18.21
N ILE A 289 -5.58 -14.82 -17.08
CA ILE A 289 -6.90 -14.20 -16.87
C ILE A 289 -7.12 -13.06 -17.88
N LEU A 290 -6.12 -12.18 -18.05
CA LEU A 290 -6.21 -11.09 -19.03
C LEU A 290 -6.40 -11.63 -20.45
N ASP A 291 -5.56 -12.58 -20.89
CA ASP A 291 -5.59 -13.16 -22.23
C ASP A 291 -6.90 -13.91 -22.52
N SER A 292 -7.57 -14.40 -21.47
CA SER A 292 -8.89 -15.03 -21.57
C SER A 292 -10.07 -14.05 -21.55
N THR A 293 -9.82 -12.76 -21.34
CA THR A 293 -10.89 -11.75 -21.29
C THR A 293 -11.45 -11.54 -22.69
N GLU A 294 -12.75 -11.75 -22.84
CA GLU A 294 -13.46 -11.53 -24.10
C GLU A 294 -13.80 -10.04 -24.23
N LEU A 295 -13.42 -9.44 -25.36
CA LEU A 295 -13.75 -8.05 -25.68
C LEU A 295 -14.96 -8.03 -26.61
N THR A 296 -15.97 -7.25 -26.25
CA THR A 296 -17.18 -7.05 -27.08
C THR A 296 -17.02 -5.77 -27.88
N ARG A 297 -17.40 -5.78 -29.15
CA ARG A 297 -17.42 -4.55 -29.94
C ARG A 297 -18.55 -3.66 -29.48
N LEU A 298 -18.32 -2.35 -29.44
CA LEU A 298 -19.37 -1.39 -29.07
C LEU A 298 -20.57 -1.48 -30.01
N ALA A 299 -20.33 -1.71 -31.31
CA ALA A 299 -21.37 -1.89 -32.31
C ALA A 299 -22.27 -3.12 -32.07
N ASP A 300 -21.74 -4.16 -31.42
CA ASP A 300 -22.47 -5.41 -31.17
C ASP A 300 -23.42 -5.30 -29.97
N LEU A 301 -23.28 -4.26 -29.14
CA LEU A 301 -24.14 -4.01 -27.98
C LEU A 301 -25.49 -3.39 -28.33
N GLY A 302 -25.68 -2.98 -29.58
CA GLY A 302 -26.87 -2.24 -30.04
C GLY A 302 -26.89 -0.80 -29.54
N ALA A 303 -27.86 -0.01 -30.01
CA ALA A 303 -28.11 1.29 -29.41
C ALA A 303 -28.57 1.09 -27.95
N PRO A 304 -28.12 1.91 -26.99
CA PRO A 304 -28.70 1.86 -25.66
C PRO A 304 -30.22 2.04 -25.79
N PRO A 305 -31.04 1.30 -25.01
CA PRO A 305 -32.49 1.44 -25.07
C PRO A 305 -32.82 2.92 -24.87
N SER A 306 -33.68 3.45 -25.73
CA SER A 306 -34.06 4.85 -25.61
C SER A 306 -34.64 5.10 -24.22
N PRO A 307 -34.48 6.29 -23.62
CA PRO A 307 -35.09 6.59 -22.32
C PRO A 307 -36.61 6.35 -22.29
N SER A 308 -37.27 6.34 -23.46
CA SER A 308 -38.68 5.99 -23.68
C SER A 308 -39.01 4.49 -23.67
N GLU A 309 -38.01 3.61 -23.73
CA GLU A 309 -38.15 2.14 -23.68
C GLU A 309 -37.83 1.57 -22.29
N LEU A 310 -37.31 2.39 -21.37
CA LEU A 310 -37.19 2.00 -19.98
C LEU A 310 -38.60 1.92 -19.37
N PRO A 311 -38.97 0.79 -18.74
CA PRO A 311 -40.27 0.65 -18.10
C PRO A 311 -40.44 1.78 -17.09
N SER A 312 -41.62 2.40 -17.09
CA SER A 312 -41.87 3.51 -16.19
C SER A 312 -41.70 3.02 -14.73
N PRO A 313 -41.35 3.89 -13.78
CA PRO A 313 -41.28 3.50 -12.36
C PRO A 313 -42.56 2.81 -11.85
N ALA A 314 -43.71 3.05 -12.49
CA ALA A 314 -44.99 2.40 -12.17
C ALA A 314 -45.11 0.96 -12.68
N GLU A 315 -44.34 0.57 -13.70
CA GLU A 315 -44.31 -0.81 -14.23
C GLU A 315 -43.32 -1.70 -13.47
N ILE A 316 -42.29 -1.12 -12.85
CA ILE A 316 -41.31 -1.84 -12.02
C ILE A 316 -41.91 -2.23 -10.64
N ALA A 317 -42.99 -1.57 -10.22
CA ALA A 317 -43.62 -1.79 -8.92
C ALA A 317 -44.79 -2.80 -8.93
N LYS A 318 -45.04 -3.48 -10.06
CA LYS A 318 -46.01 -4.58 -10.20
C LYS A 318 -45.29 -5.91 -10.32
#